data_AF-A0A1C7P771-F1
#
_entry.id   AF-A0A1C7P771-F1
#
_cell.length_a   1.000
_cell.length_b   1.000
_cell.length_c   1.000
_cell.angle_alpha   90.00
_cell.angle_beta   90.00
_cell.angle_gamma   90.00
#
_symmetry.space_group_name_H-M   'P 1'
#
loop_
_entity.id
_entity.type
_entity.pdbx_description
1 polymer ?
#
loop_
_entity_poly.entity_id
_entity_poly.type
_entity_poly.pdbx_seq_one_letter_code
_entity_poly.pdbx_strand_id
1 'polypeptide(L)'
;MNGLKDWEKPTVINTDKAPAYGIAVAQLKVESKCLVKLVHRQVKYLNTVVEADHGKLKQRIKPVRGFKTLKAAYATIKGFKVMRALRKGRAAIFNLTGDIRGEARIVERAFGIEPSALTEAVGPLAQSLENHEAVG
;
A
#
# COMPACT_ATOMS: atom_id res chain seq x y z
N MET A 1 -13.16 12.91 -13.98
CA MET A 1 -12.05 11.95 -13.80
C MET A 1 -10.66 12.57 -14.10
N ASN A 2 -10.45 13.86 -13.85
CA ASN A 2 -9.16 14.50 -14.12
C ASN A 2 -8.27 14.39 -12.87
N GLY A 3 -7.00 14.01 -13.03
CA GLY A 3 -6.02 13.88 -11.93
C GLY A 3 -5.67 12.47 -11.44
N LEU A 4 -6.44 11.44 -11.82
CA LEU A 4 -6.11 10.03 -11.52
C LEU A 4 -5.04 9.50 -12.49
N LYS A 5 -4.07 8.75 -11.96
CA LYS A 5 -2.95 8.13 -12.70
C LYS A 5 -3.47 7.04 -13.66
N ASP A 6 -2.69 6.71 -14.68
CA ASP A 6 -3.12 5.76 -15.72
C ASP A 6 -3.46 4.37 -15.17
N TRP A 7 -2.72 3.91 -14.16
CA TRP A 7 -2.99 2.62 -13.50
C TRP A 7 -4.23 2.63 -12.59
N GLU A 8 -4.79 3.80 -12.28
CA GLU A 8 -6.04 3.96 -11.54
C GLU A 8 -7.26 3.93 -12.47
N LYS A 9 -7.05 3.93 -13.80
CA LYS A 9 -8.10 3.90 -14.83
C LYS A 9 -7.92 2.70 -15.76
N PRO A 10 -8.17 1.46 -15.29
CA PRO A 10 -8.02 0.30 -16.14
C PRO A 10 -8.97 0.38 -17.34
N THR A 11 -8.45 0.03 -18.53
CA THR A 11 -9.25 -0.15 -19.74
C THR A 11 -9.88 -1.54 -19.82
N VAL A 12 -9.30 -2.51 -19.08
CA VAL A 12 -9.75 -3.90 -19.03
C VAL A 12 -9.71 -4.41 -17.59
N ILE A 13 -10.78 -5.06 -17.14
CA ILE A 13 -10.86 -5.75 -15.85
C ILE A 13 -11.15 -7.24 -16.09
N ASN A 14 -10.40 -8.11 -15.41
CA ASN A 14 -10.68 -9.55 -15.37
C ASN A 14 -11.23 -9.92 -13.99
N THR A 15 -12.31 -10.69 -13.94
CA THR A 15 -12.85 -11.25 -12.70
C THR A 15 -13.04 -12.76 -12.84
N ASP A 16 -13.46 -13.42 -11.77
CA ASP A 16 -14.06 -14.74 -11.89
C ASP A 16 -15.46 -14.67 -12.54
N LYS A 17 -16.13 -15.82 -12.60
CA LYS A 17 -17.48 -15.95 -13.17
C LYS A 17 -18.60 -15.67 -12.18
N ALA A 18 -18.34 -15.06 -11.02
CA ALA A 18 -19.39 -14.75 -10.06
C ALA A 18 -20.37 -13.72 -10.67
N PRO A 19 -21.69 -13.93 -10.53
CA PRO A 19 -22.71 -13.11 -11.18
C PRO A 19 -22.72 -11.66 -10.69
N ALA A 20 -22.26 -11.42 -9.46
CA ALA A 20 -22.21 -10.08 -8.85
C ALA A 20 -21.34 -9.09 -9.64
N TYR A 21 -20.27 -9.56 -10.30
CA TYR A 21 -19.33 -8.67 -10.98
C TYR A 21 -19.93 -8.00 -12.22
N GLY A 22 -20.74 -8.71 -13.00
CA GLY A 22 -21.39 -8.13 -14.18
C GLY A 22 -22.32 -6.96 -13.81
N ILE A 23 -23.12 -7.16 -12.76
CA ILE A 23 -24.04 -6.15 -12.21
C ILE A 23 -23.25 -4.96 -11.66
N ALA A 24 -22.22 -5.22 -10.86
CA ALA A 24 -21.39 -4.16 -10.27
C ALA A 24 -20.68 -3.32 -11.35
N VAL A 25 -20.11 -3.95 -12.38
CA VAL A 25 -19.44 -3.22 -13.47
C VAL A 25 -20.44 -2.40 -14.28
N ALA A 26 -21.64 -2.92 -14.57
CA ALA A 26 -22.68 -2.17 -15.25
C ALA A 26 -23.10 -0.92 -14.46
N GLN A 27 -23.32 -1.07 -13.14
CA GLN A 27 -23.66 0.04 -12.26
C GLN A 27 -22.54 1.09 -12.21
N LEU A 28 -21.28 0.68 -12.12
CA LEU A 28 -20.12 1.59 -12.11
C LEU A 28 -19.97 2.37 -13.43
N LYS A 29 -20.41 1.81 -14.56
CA LYS A 29 -20.46 2.53 -15.85
C LYS A 29 -21.54 3.61 -15.85
N VAL A 30 -22.73 3.31 -15.32
CA VAL A 30 -23.84 4.27 -15.20
C VAL A 30 -23.45 5.44 -14.27
N GLU A 31 -22.82 5.13 -13.13
CA GLU A 31 -22.37 6.12 -12.16
C GLU A 31 -21.14 6.94 -12.62
N SER A 32 -20.64 6.72 -13.84
CA SER A 32 -19.43 7.37 -14.36
C SER A 32 -18.19 7.19 -13.47
N LYS A 33 -18.16 6.12 -12.67
CA LYS A 33 -17.02 5.73 -11.82
C LYS A 33 -16.00 4.86 -12.55
N CYS A 34 -16.37 4.34 -13.72
CA CYS A 34 -15.50 3.60 -14.63
C CYS A 34 -15.56 4.19 -16.03
N LEU A 35 -14.55 3.90 -16.85
CA LEU A 35 -14.58 4.28 -18.25
C LEU A 35 -15.75 3.58 -18.96
N VAL A 36 -16.52 4.30 -19.77
CA VAL A 36 -17.61 3.71 -20.57
C VAL A 36 -17.07 2.59 -21.47
N LYS A 37 -15.87 2.79 -22.03
CA LYS A 37 -15.12 1.83 -22.84
C LYS A 37 -14.45 0.68 -22.06
N LEU A 38 -14.64 0.59 -20.75
CA LEU A 38 -14.08 -0.50 -19.93
C LEU A 38 -14.58 -1.86 -20.44
N VAL A 39 -13.63 -2.75 -20.75
CA VAL A 39 -13.92 -4.13 -21.13
C VAL A 39 -13.85 -5.03 -19.89
N HIS A 40 -14.94 -5.72 -19.60
CA HIS A 40 -14.99 -6.75 -18.57
C HIS A 40 -14.82 -8.13 -19.20
N ARG A 41 -13.89 -8.92 -18.69
CA ARG A 41 -13.61 -10.29 -19.14
C ARG A 41 -13.59 -11.27 -17.97
N GLN A 42 -13.89 -12.53 -18.26
CA GLN A 42 -13.96 -13.61 -17.26
C GLN A 42 -13.08 -14.79 -17.68
N VAL A 43 -11.78 -14.55 -17.81
CA VAL A 43 -10.81 -15.52 -18.28
C VAL A 43 -10.13 -16.20 -17.09
N LYS A 44 -10.35 -17.51 -16.93
CA LYS A 44 -9.90 -18.28 -15.75
C LYS A 44 -8.39 -18.18 -15.53
N TYR A 45 -7.57 -18.38 -16.57
CA TYR A 45 -6.11 -18.41 -16.42
C TYR A 45 -5.50 -17.04 -16.11
N LEU A 46 -6.21 -15.94 -16.36
CA LEU A 46 -5.77 -14.59 -16.01
C LEU A 46 -5.96 -14.29 -14.52
N ASN A 47 -6.78 -15.06 -13.81
CA ASN A 47 -6.92 -14.93 -12.35
C ASN A 47 -5.74 -15.57 -11.60
N THR A 48 -4.91 -16.38 -12.26
CA THR A 48 -3.81 -17.12 -11.62
C THR A 48 -2.84 -16.22 -10.85
N VAL A 49 -2.55 -15.01 -11.35
CA VAL A 49 -1.66 -14.06 -10.66
C VAL A 49 -2.23 -13.58 -9.33
N VAL A 50 -3.53 -13.25 -9.32
CA VAL A 50 -4.26 -12.82 -8.12
C VAL A 50 -4.36 -13.97 -7.13
N GLU A 51 -4.71 -15.17 -7.61
CA GLU A 51 -4.77 -16.38 -6.79
C GLU A 51 -3.42 -16.75 -6.18
N ALA A 52 -2.32 -16.58 -6.92
CA ALA A 52 -0.98 -16.85 -6.40
C ALA A 52 -0.57 -15.85 -5.30
N ASP A 53 -0.91 -14.56 -5.45
CA ASP A 53 -0.65 -13.54 -4.41
C ASP A 53 -1.47 -13.83 -3.15
N HIS A 54 -2.75 -14.19 -3.33
CA HIS A 54 -3.62 -14.64 -2.23
C HIS A 54 -3.09 -15.89 -1.54
N GLY A 55 -2.58 -16.86 -2.30
CA GLY A 55 -1.99 -18.09 -1.78
C GLY A 55 -0.79 -17.81 -0.86
N LYS A 56 0.11 -16.92 -1.27
CA LYS A 56 1.27 -16.48 -0.46
C LYS A 56 0.83 -15.82 0.85
N LEU A 57 -0.19 -14.96 0.79
CA LEU A 57 -0.73 -14.31 1.99
C LEU A 57 -1.38 -15.34 2.93
N LYS A 58 -2.23 -16.24 2.41
CA LYS A 58 -2.87 -17.30 3.19
C LYS A 58 -1.84 -18.24 3.82
N GLN A 59 -0.75 -18.56 3.13
CA GLN A 59 0.33 -19.40 3.66
C GLN A 59 0.98 -18.79 4.92
N ARG A 60 1.08 -17.46 5.02
CA ARG A 60 1.60 -16.79 6.22
C ARG A 60 0.59 -16.70 7.35
N ILE A 61 -0.71 -16.65 7.02
CA ILE A 61 -1.80 -16.52 8.00
C ILE A 61 -2.23 -17.87 8.59
N LYS A 62 -2.19 -18.95 7.81
CA LYS A 62 -2.63 -20.29 8.24
C LYS A 62 -1.97 -20.80 9.53
N PRO A 63 -0.64 -20.68 9.71
CA PRO A 63 0.03 -21.16 10.93
C PRO A 63 -0.45 -20.48 12.21
N VAL A 64 -0.88 -19.22 12.12
CA VAL A 64 -1.35 -18.43 13.27
C VAL A 64 -2.86 -18.58 13.53
N ARG A 65 -3.52 -19.53 12.85
CA ARG A 65 -4.97 -19.80 12.93
C ARG A 65 -5.84 -18.59 12.56
N GLY A 66 -5.38 -17.76 11.64
CA GLY A 66 -6.11 -16.56 11.24
C GLY A 66 -5.97 -15.41 12.23
N PHE A 67 -6.82 -14.39 12.07
CA PHE A 67 -6.83 -13.21 12.93
C PHE A 67 -7.96 -13.32 13.96
N LYS A 68 -7.64 -13.17 15.24
CA LYS A 68 -8.64 -13.19 16.33
C LYS A 68 -9.49 -11.91 16.38
N THR A 69 -8.96 -10.80 15.85
CA THR A 69 -9.65 -9.49 15.82
C THR A 69 -9.34 -8.74 14.53
N LEU A 70 -10.23 -7.82 14.13
CA LEU A 70 -10.01 -6.95 12.97
C LEU A 70 -8.79 -6.04 13.14
N LYS A 71 -8.52 -5.58 14.37
CA LYS A 71 -7.32 -4.78 14.68
C LYS A 71 -6.04 -5.55 14.36
N ALA A 72 -5.97 -6.82 14.77
CA ALA A 72 -4.83 -7.69 14.46
C ALA A 72 -4.71 -7.98 12.95
N ALA A 73 -5.84 -8.20 12.27
CA ALA A 73 -5.86 -8.38 10.81
C ALA A 73 -5.29 -7.16 10.09
N TYR A 74 -5.76 -5.96 10.43
CA TYR A 74 -5.33 -4.72 9.81
C TYR A 74 -3.85 -4.46 10.05
N ALA A 75 -3.38 -4.59 11.30
CA ALA A 75 -1.98 -4.41 11.65
C ALA A 75 -1.07 -5.38 10.88
N THR A 76 -1.47 -6.66 10.77
CA THR A 76 -0.68 -7.68 10.06
C THR A 76 -0.64 -7.43 8.55
N ILE A 77 -1.78 -7.10 7.93
CA ILE A 77 -1.84 -6.78 6.50
C ILE A 77 -1.00 -5.53 6.21
N LYS A 78 -1.06 -4.52 7.07
CA LYS A 78 -0.21 -3.32 6.99
C LYS A 78 1.27 -3.69 7.08
N GLY A 79 1.66 -4.51 8.05
CA GLY A 79 3.02 -5.02 8.19
C GLY A 79 3.53 -5.74 6.94
N PHE A 80 2.72 -6.65 6.36
CA PHE A 80 3.11 -7.32 5.11
C PHE A 80 3.34 -6.36 3.95
N LYS A 81 2.54 -5.28 3.83
CA LYS A 81 2.75 -4.25 2.80
C LYS A 81 4.07 -3.51 3.01
N VAL A 82 4.36 -3.09 4.24
CA VAL A 82 5.62 -2.40 4.60
C VAL A 82 6.81 -3.31 4.31
N MET A 83 6.81 -4.54 4.80
CA MET A 83 7.89 -5.51 4.56
C MET A 83 8.09 -5.83 3.08
N ARG A 84 7.01 -5.89 2.29
CA ARG A 84 7.09 -6.11 0.84
C ARG A 84 7.67 -4.88 0.12
N ALA A 85 7.36 -3.67 0.58
CA ALA A 85 7.90 -2.44 0.01
C ALA A 85 9.41 -2.31 0.28
N LEU A 86 9.85 -2.62 1.51
CA LEU A 86 11.26 -2.69 1.89
C LEU A 86 12.01 -3.72 1.04
N ARG A 87 11.53 -4.98 1.01
CA ARG A 87 12.16 -6.05 0.21
C ARG A 87 12.28 -5.73 -1.29
N LYS A 88 11.36 -4.93 -1.84
CA LYS A 88 11.36 -4.52 -3.26
C LYS A 88 12.11 -3.21 -3.52
N GLY A 89 12.72 -2.59 -2.52
CA GLY A 89 13.38 -1.28 -2.63
C GLY A 89 12.43 -0.11 -2.89
N ARG A 90 11.11 -0.33 -2.85
CA ARG A 90 10.12 0.74 -3.09
C ARG A 90 10.02 1.71 -1.92
N ALA A 91 10.49 1.29 -0.75
CA ALA A 91 10.60 2.12 0.44
C ALA A 91 11.82 3.05 0.42
N ALA A 92 12.78 2.89 -0.51
CA ALA A 92 13.98 3.71 -0.59
C ALA A 92 13.67 5.21 -0.75
N ILE A 93 12.57 5.54 -1.44
CA ILE A 93 12.06 6.92 -1.59
C ILE A 93 11.74 7.57 -0.23
N PHE A 94 11.38 6.77 0.77
CA PHE A 94 11.04 7.22 2.12
C PHE A 94 12.18 7.04 3.12
N ASN A 95 13.31 6.48 2.69
CA ASN A 95 14.49 6.28 3.53
C ASN A 95 15.42 7.50 3.40
N LEU A 96 15.22 8.49 4.29
CA LEU A 96 15.96 9.75 4.27
C LEU A 96 17.47 9.58 4.53
N THR A 97 17.86 8.59 5.36
CA THR A 97 19.26 8.32 5.72
C THR A 97 19.95 7.27 4.85
N GLY A 98 19.19 6.49 4.08
CA GLY A 98 19.73 5.39 3.27
C GLY A 98 20.32 4.22 4.06
N ASP A 99 20.13 4.21 5.39
CA ASP A 99 20.69 3.22 6.31
C ASP A 99 19.61 2.31 6.91
N ILE A 100 20.04 1.31 7.68
CA ILE A 100 19.16 0.35 8.37
C ILE A 100 18.22 1.07 9.36
N ARG A 101 18.69 2.16 9.99
CA ARG A 101 17.86 2.97 10.90
C ARG A 101 16.74 3.69 10.16
N GLY A 102 16.99 4.16 8.95
CA GLY A 102 15.95 4.72 8.10
C GLY A 102 14.89 3.70 7.70
N GLU A 103 15.26 2.44 7.47
CA GLU A 103 14.27 1.36 7.26
C GLU A 103 13.44 1.08 8.52
N ALA A 104 14.05 1.08 9.71
CA ALA A 104 13.34 0.92 10.99
C ALA A 104 12.31 2.04 11.20
N ARG A 105 12.69 3.29 10.94
CA ARG A 105 11.79 4.45 11.04
C ARG A 105 10.59 4.37 10.10
N ILE A 106 10.76 3.80 8.91
CA ILE A 106 9.64 3.57 7.97
C ILE A 106 8.63 2.59 8.59
N VAL A 107 9.10 1.56 9.29
CA VAL A 107 8.23 0.62 10.02
C VAL A 107 7.53 1.35 11.18
N GLU A 108 8.28 2.05 12.02
CA GLU A 108 7.75 2.75 13.19
C GLU A 108 6.68 3.78 12.82
N ARG A 109 6.93 4.60 11.78
CA ARG A 109 5.94 5.55 11.24
C ARG A 109 4.70 4.86 10.68
N ALA A 110 4.85 3.71 10.03
CA ALA A 110 3.71 2.97 9.51
C ALA A 110 2.79 2.49 10.65
N PHE A 111 3.33 2.25 11.84
CA PHE A 111 2.59 1.83 13.03
C PHE A 111 2.29 2.96 14.03
N GLY A 112 2.77 4.17 13.78
CA GLY A 112 2.56 5.33 14.65
C GLY A 112 3.30 5.23 15.99
N ILE A 113 4.47 4.58 15.98
CA ILE A 113 5.32 4.41 17.17
C ILE A 113 6.27 5.61 17.32
N GLU A 114 6.89 6.04 16.23
CA GLU A 114 7.81 7.19 16.19
C GLU A 114 7.15 8.46 15.61
N PRO A 115 7.71 9.66 15.89
CA PRO A 115 7.28 10.92 15.30
C PRO A 115 7.34 10.94 13.77
N SER A 116 6.59 11.86 13.18
CA SER A 116 6.52 11.99 11.72
C SER A 116 7.88 12.35 11.10
N ALA A 117 8.05 12.04 9.81
CA ALA A 117 9.27 12.39 9.06
C ALA A 117 9.63 13.88 9.15
N LEU A 118 8.62 14.74 9.23
CA LEU A 118 8.78 16.18 9.39
C LEU A 118 9.35 16.53 10.76
N THR A 119 8.85 15.89 11.82
CA THR A 119 9.33 16.11 13.19
C THR A 119 10.80 15.74 13.34
N GLU A 120 11.23 14.65 12.71
CA GLU A 120 12.65 14.25 12.69
C GLU A 120 13.53 15.18 11.86
N ALA A 121 13.05 15.69 10.72
CA ALA A 121 13.83 16.60 9.88
C ALA A 121 14.02 17.97 10.54
N VAL A 122 13.06 18.39 11.37
CA VAL A 122 13.11 19.66 12.11
C VAL A 122 14.15 19.64 13.22
N GLY A 123 14.40 18.50 13.89
CA GLY A 123 15.37 18.41 14.99
C GLY A 123 16.80 18.84 14.63
N PRO A 124 17.43 18.24 13.60
CA PRO A 124 18.77 18.62 13.14
C PRO A 124 18.85 20.07 12.62
N LEU A 125 17.78 20.57 11.99
CA LEU A 125 17.68 21.93 11.49
C LEU A 125 17.58 22.95 12.64
N ALA A 126 16.77 22.65 13.66
CA ALA A 126 16.66 23.46 14.87
C ALA A 126 18.01 23.54 15.61
N GLN A 127 18.69 22.40 15.76
CA GLN A 127 20.03 22.37 16.37
C GLN A 127 21.06 23.18 15.56
N SER A 128 20.98 23.15 14.23
CA SER A 128 21.89 23.91 13.35
C SER A 128 21.63 25.41 13.38
N LEU A 129 20.38 25.84 13.61
CA LEU A 129 20.02 27.24 13.79
C LEU A 129 20.44 27.76 15.17
N GLU A 130 20.21 27.00 16.24
CA GLU A 130 20.68 27.33 17.60
C GLU A 130 22.21 27.45 17.67
N ASN A 131 22.93 26.56 17.00
CA ASN A 131 24.40 26.62 16.92
C ASN A 131 24.92 27.83 16.13
N HIS A 132 24.10 28.47 15.29
CA HIS A 132 24.46 29.65 14.52
C HIS A 132 24.12 30.97 15.24
N GLU A 133 23.16 30.95 16.16
CA GLU A 133 22.83 32.07 17.06
C GLU A 133 23.79 32.14 18.27
N ALA A 134 24.37 31.02 18.70
CA ALA A 134 25.32 30.97 19.82
C ALA A 134 26.77 31.42 19.48
N VAL A 135 27.04 31.78 18.22
CA VAL A 135 28.38 32.18 17.73
C VAL A 135 28.44 33.67 17.32
N GLY A 136 27.35 34.43 17.51
CA GLY A 136 27.30 35.89 17.35
C GLY A 136 27.31 36.62 18.69
#